data_AF-A0A7C8E904-F1
#
_entry.id   AF-A0A7C8E904-F1
#
_cell.length_a   1.000
_cell.length_b   1.000
_cell.length_c   1.000
_cell.angle_alpha   90.00
_cell.angle_beta   90.00
_cell.angle_gamma   90.00
#
_symmetry.space_group_name_H-M   'P 1'
#
loop_
_entity.id
_entity.type
_entity.pdbx_description
1 polymer ?
#
loop_
_entity_poly.entity_id
_entity_poly.type
_entity_poly.pdbx_seq_one_letter_code
_entity_poly.pdbx_strand_id
1 'polypeptide(L)' 'MPTNINFMVKVIDAKPVDVQKALESSGINVRSIIEVFKEEDKGEEKKSISN' A
#
# COMPACT_ATOMS: atom_id res chain seq x y z
N MET A 1 14.16 22.48 2.92
CA MET A 1 12.89 21.77 3.25
C MET A 1 13.03 20.35 2.75
N PRO A 2 12.71 19.32 3.54
CA PRO A 2 12.73 17.95 3.04
C PRO A 2 11.68 17.79 1.94
N THR A 3 12.09 17.27 0.78
CA THR A 3 11.19 16.99 -0.33
C THR A 3 10.35 15.77 0.00
N ASN A 4 9.03 15.92 0.02
CA ASN A 4 8.13 14.78 0.13
C ASN A 4 8.08 14.08 -1.23
N ILE A 5 8.56 12.84 -1.28
CA ILE A 5 8.55 12.02 -2.49
C ILE A 5 7.61 10.84 -2.24
N ASN A 6 6.66 10.66 -3.16
CA ASN A 6 5.71 9.56 -3.11
C ASN A 6 6.17 8.45 -4.05
N PHE A 7 6.12 7.20 -3.59
CA PHE A 7 6.45 6.02 -4.37
C PHE A 7 5.23 5.10 -4.44
N MET A 8 5.05 4.42 -5.58
CA MET A 8 4.04 3.38 -5.77
C MET A 8 4.74 2.03 -5.84
N VAL A 9 4.30 1.07 -5.04
CA VAL A 9 4.85 -0.28 -5.01
C VAL A 9 3.75 -1.26 -5.45
N LYS A 10 4.02 -2.06 -6.49
CA LYS A 10 3.15 -3.16 -6.90
C LYS A 10 3.67 -4.45 -6.27
N VAL A 11 2.82 -5.13 -5.52
CA VAL A 11 3.14 -6.39 -4.84
C VAL A 11 2.14 -7.46 -5.22
N ILE A 12 2.55 -8.73 -5.15
CA ILE A 12 1.72 -9.90 -5.40
C ILE A 12 1.65 -10.69 -4.08
N ASP A 13 0.47 -11.17 -3.71
CA ASP A 13 0.22 -12.00 -2.52
C ASP A 13 0.67 -11.39 -1.17
N ALA A 14 0.85 -10.08 -1.09
CA ALA A 14 1.26 -9.39 0.13
C ALA A 14 0.11 -8.56 0.72
N LYS A 15 -0.07 -8.61 2.05
CA LYS A 15 -0.97 -7.69 2.75
C LYS A 15 -0.26 -6.36 3.02
N PRO A 16 -1.00 -5.25 3.20
CA PRO A 16 -0.40 -3.96 3.55
C PRO A 16 0.56 -4.01 4.74
N VAL A 17 0.24 -4.85 5.73
CA VAL A 17 1.09 -5.08 6.92
C VAL A 17 2.45 -5.70 6.57
N ASP A 18 2.48 -6.61 5.61
CA ASP A 18 3.71 -7.28 5.19
C ASP A 18 4.62 -6.29 4.44
N VAL A 19 4.01 -5.46 3.58
CA VAL A 19 4.71 -4.38 2.87
C VAL A 19 5.26 -3.35 3.86
N GLN A 20 4.47 -2.95 4.85
CA GLN A 20 4.91 -2.02 5.90
C GLN A 20 6.16 -2.56 6.62
N LYS A 21 6.10 -3.79 7.12
CA LYS A 21 7.21 -4.42 7.84
C LYS A 21 8.46 -4.54 6.97
N ALA A 22 8.31 -4.90 5.70
CA ALA A 22 9.44 -5.01 4.77
C ALA A 22 10.13 -3.65 4.54
N LEU A 23 9.36 -2.59 4.37
CA LEU A 23 9.91 -1.23 4.23
C LEU A 23 10.59 -0.77 5.52
N GLU A 24 9.95 -0.94 6.67
CA GLU A 24 10.51 -0.57 7.97
C GLU A 24 11.81 -1.33 8.30
N SER A 25 11.85 -2.64 8.01
CA SER A 25 13.06 -3.46 8.21
C SER A 25 14.21 -3.08 7.28
N SER A 26 13.93 -2.42 6.15
CA SER A 26 14.95 -1.82 5.27
C SER A 26 15.41 -0.41 5.69
N GLY A 27 14.91 0.10 6.82
CA GLY A 27 15.23 1.44 7.34
C GLY A 27 14.40 2.57 6.70
N ILE A 28 13.36 2.24 5.94
CA ILE A 28 12.45 3.22 5.35
C ILE A 28 11.37 3.57 6.37
N ASN A 29 11.27 4.86 6.73
CA ASN A 29 10.23 5.34 7.63
C ASN A 29 8.91 5.54 6.87
N VAL A 30 7.96 4.62 7.07
CA VAL A 30 6.65 4.63 6.41
C VAL A 30 5.68 5.52 7.18
N ARG A 31 5.24 6.64 6.56
CA ARG A 31 4.27 7.56 7.19
C ARG A 31 2.83 7.14 6.99
N SER A 32 2.51 6.62 5.80
CA SER A 32 1.19 6.12 5.46
C SER A 32 1.31 5.15 4.28
N ILE A 33 0.42 4.16 4.24
CA ILE A 33 0.23 3.27 3.11
C ILE A 33 -1.19 3.51 2.59
N ILE A 34 -1.30 3.77 1.30
CA ILE A 34 -2.59 3.92 0.61
C ILE A 34 -2.69 2.77 -0.39
N GLU A 35 -3.72 1.95 -0.28
CA GLU A 35 -4.02 0.93 -1.28
C GLU A 35 -4.67 1.60 -2.49
N VAL A 36 -3.89 1.77 -3.56
CA VAL A 36 -4.33 2.51 -4.76
C VAL A 36 -5.13 1.63 -5.71
N PHE A 37 -4.80 0.34 -5.78
CA PHE A 37 -5.45 -0.60 -6.69
C PHE A 37 -5.17 -2.03 -6.25
N LYS A 38 -6.22 -2.83 -6.12
CA LYS A 38 -6.13 -4.28 -5.99
C LYS A 38 -6.67 -4.87 -7.28
N GLU A 39 -5.85 -5.63 -8.00
CA GLU A 39 -6.36 -6.48 -9.07
C GLU A 39 -7.21 -7.55 -8.39
N GLU A 40 -8.53 -7.37 -8.41
CA GLU A 40 -9.46 -8.44 -8.08
C GLU A 40 -9.36 -9.48 -9.18
N ASP A 41 -8.83 -10.67 -8.85
CA ASP A 41 -9.27 -11.87 -9.54
C ASP A 41 -10.80 -11.86 -9.49
N LYS A 42 -11.44 -11.68 -10.66
CA LYS A 42 -12.90 -11.49 -10.86
C LYS A 42 -13.74 -12.29 -9.85
N GLY A 43 -14.03 -11.71 -8.69
CA GLY A 43 -14.50 -12.53 -7.58
C GLY A 43 -15.15 -11.83 -6.41
N GLU A 44 -14.83 -10.58 -6.07
CA GLU A 44 -15.52 -9.92 -4.94
C GLU A 44 -15.58 -8.40 -5.07
N GLU A 45 -16.69 -7.87 -5.60
CA GLU A 45 -17.08 -6.47 -5.37
C GLU A 45 -17.09 -6.18 -3.86
N LYS A 46 -16.19 -5.33 -3.38
CA LYS A 46 -16.38 -4.62 -2.09
C LYS A 46 -16.33 -3.11 -2.28
N LYS A 47 -17.53 -2.60 -2.56
CA LYS A 47 -18.05 -1.29 -2.16
C LYS A 47 -17.43 -0.82 -0.85
N SER A 48 -16.73 0.30 -0.88
CA SER A 48 -16.53 1.16 0.30
C SER A 48 -16.61 2.62 -0.11
N ILE A 49 -17.62 3.23 0.49
CA ILE A 49 -18.14 4.60 0.38
C ILE A 49 -17.11 5.59 0.95
N SER A 50 -17.05 6.81 0.41
CA SER A 50 -16.68 7.98 1.22
C SER A 50 -17.60 9.15 0.90
N ASN A 51 -18.06 9.78 1.98
CA ASN A 51 -19.02 10.89 2.11
C ASN A 51 -18.70 12.14 1.30
#